data_AF-A0A7X6CXM5-F1
#
_entry.id   AF-A0A7X6CXM5-F1
#
_cell.length_a   1.000
_cell.length_b   1.000
_cell.length_c   1.000
_cell.angle_alpha   90.00
_cell.angle_beta   90.00
_cell.angle_gamma   90.00
#
_symmetry.space_group_name_H-M   'P 1'
#
loop_
_entity.id
_entity.type
_entity.pdbx_description
1 polymer ?
#
loop_
_entity_poly.entity_id
_entity_poly.type
_entity_poly.pdbx_seq_one_letter_code
_entity_poly.pdbx_strand_id
1 'polypeptide(L)'
;MGLDLDDIGSPRLTWGRLWRLIHVMPRTSRSAYAWAKTAEGGAWPIDIELLAGSVDALSVANWQRSKKASQASSAPKPIKRPSKTEALRGGARDELEARGRRLLERQRSRPVGV
;
A
#
# COMPACT_ATOMS: atom_id res chain seq x y z
N MET A 1 -24.16 -7.17 6.36
CA MET A 1 -25.05 -6.16 6.98
C MET A 1 -25.86 -5.53 5.86
N GLY A 2 -27.19 -5.67 5.87
CA GLY A 2 -28.08 -5.17 4.81
C GLY A 2 -28.44 -3.70 5.05
N LEU A 3 -27.50 -2.81 4.76
CA LEU A 3 -27.73 -1.37 4.64
C LEU A 3 -27.52 -1.02 3.17
N ASP A 4 -28.51 -0.36 2.56
CA ASP A 4 -28.42 0.10 1.18
C ASP A 4 -28.11 1.60 1.12
N LEU A 5 -27.64 2.08 -0.03
CA LEU A 5 -27.46 3.51 -0.30
C LEU A 5 -28.80 4.26 -0.21
N ASP A 6 -29.89 3.58 -0.54
CA ASP A 6 -31.25 4.14 -0.44
C ASP A 6 -31.70 4.39 1.00
N ASP A 7 -31.04 3.79 2.00
CA ASP A 7 -31.33 4.03 3.40
C ASP A 7 -30.80 5.39 3.90
N ILE A 8 -29.94 6.09 3.14
CA ILE A 8 -29.28 7.32 3.60
C ILE A 8 -30.30 8.42 3.93
N GLY A 9 -30.24 8.93 5.15
CA GLY A 9 -31.18 9.96 5.64
C GLY A 9 -32.49 9.39 6.18
N SER A 10 -32.73 8.09 6.04
CA SER A 10 -33.85 7.39 6.68
C SER A 10 -33.58 7.11 8.18
N PRO A 11 -34.59 6.73 8.97
CA PRO A 11 -34.40 6.25 10.34
C PRO A 11 -33.46 5.03 10.44
N ARG A 12 -33.32 4.24 9.37
CA ARG A 12 -32.44 3.05 9.33
C ARG A 12 -30.96 3.44 9.23
N LEU A 13 -30.65 4.47 8.44
CA LEU A 13 -29.31 5.02 8.24
C LEU A 13 -29.33 6.55 8.32
N THR A 14 -29.46 7.06 9.54
CA THR A 14 -29.38 8.49 9.80
C THR A 14 -27.99 9.05 9.48
N TRP A 15 -27.90 10.35 9.19
CA TRP A 15 -26.62 11.02 8.93
C TRP A 15 -25.59 10.82 10.04
N GLY A 16 -26.01 10.85 11.31
CA GLY A 16 -25.13 10.58 12.45
C GLY A 16 -24.65 9.13 12.54
N ARG A 17 -25.44 8.17 12.04
CA ARG A 17 -25.02 6.76 11.94
C ARG A 17 -24.06 6.55 10.77
N LEU A 18 -24.36 7.14 9.62
CA LEU A 18 -23.48 7.13 8.46
C LEU A 18 -22.11 7.73 8.81
N TRP A 19 -22.07 8.86 9.51
CA TRP A 19 -20.82 9.48 9.96
C TRP A 19 -20.01 8.57 10.87
N ARG A 20 -20.66 7.87 11.80
CA ARG A 20 -19.99 6.89 12.66
C ARG A 20 -19.41 5.73 11.85
N LEU A 21 -20.16 5.21 10.89
CA LEU A 21 -19.68 4.14 9.98
C LEU A 21 -18.43 4.59 9.20
N ILE A 22 -18.46 5.79 8.62
CA ILE A 22 -17.31 6.34 7.89
C ILE A 22 -16.07 6.48 8.79
N HIS A 23 -16.24 6.87 10.05
CA HIS A 23 -15.11 7.04 10.97
C HIS A 23 -14.47 5.72 11.43
N VAL A 24 -15.24 4.64 11.51
CA VAL A 24 -14.72 3.32 11.89
C VAL A 24 -14.32 2.47 10.68
N MET A 25 -14.61 2.94 9.47
CA MET A 25 -14.22 2.22 8.26
C MET A 25 -12.69 2.11 8.16
N PRO A 26 -12.16 0.91 7.91
CA PRO A 26 -10.72 0.72 7.80
C PRO A 26 -10.19 1.51 6.61
N ARG A 27 -9.08 2.23 6.83
CA ARG A 27 -8.37 2.99 5.80
C ARG A 27 -7.61 2.02 4.91
N THR A 28 -8.30 1.49 3.92
CA THR A 28 -7.75 0.56 2.94
C THR A 28 -7.67 1.22 1.57
N SER A 29 -6.88 0.62 0.67
CA SER A 29 -6.82 1.05 -0.73
C SER A 29 -8.17 1.03 -1.44
N ARG A 30 -9.15 0.23 -0.99
CA ARG A 30 -10.48 0.20 -1.60
C ARG A 30 -11.42 1.31 -1.09
N SER A 31 -11.03 2.05 -0.06
CA SER A 31 -11.87 3.10 0.53
C SER A 31 -11.75 4.40 -0.26
N ALA A 32 -12.80 4.77 -1.01
CA ALA A 32 -12.87 6.05 -1.70
C ALA A 32 -12.73 7.25 -0.74
N TYR A 33 -13.28 7.13 0.48
CA TYR A 33 -13.13 8.13 1.52
C TYR A 33 -11.67 8.30 1.98
N ALA A 34 -10.94 7.18 2.13
CA ALA A 34 -9.52 7.23 2.50
C ALA A 34 -8.72 8.01 1.45
N TRP A 35 -8.96 7.74 0.16
CA TRP A 35 -8.36 8.47 -0.96
C TRP A 35 -8.74 9.94 -1.03
N ALA A 36 -10.00 10.29 -0.73
CA ALA A 36 -10.45 11.69 -0.74
C ALA A 36 -9.78 12.52 0.37
N LYS A 37 -9.41 11.90 1.48
CA LYS A 37 -8.78 12.55 2.65
C LYS A 37 -7.27 12.73 2.53
N THR A 38 -6.63 12.18 1.51
CA THR A 38 -5.17 12.14 1.39
C THR A 38 -4.72 12.58 0.01
N ALA A 39 -3.79 13.53 -0.06
CA ALA A 39 -3.30 14.07 -1.32
C ALA A 39 -2.50 13.05 -2.15
N GLU A 40 -1.65 12.22 -1.53
CA GLU A 40 -0.63 11.45 -2.29
C GLU A 40 -0.42 9.97 -1.90
N GLY A 41 -1.18 9.39 -0.96
CA GLY A 41 -0.85 8.03 -0.48
C GLY A 41 -1.96 7.28 0.23
N GLY A 42 -3.23 7.58 -0.07
CA GLY A 42 -4.40 7.30 0.78
C GLY A 42 -4.68 5.88 1.23
N ALA A 43 -3.97 4.91 0.68
CA ALA A 43 -4.09 3.51 1.03
C ALA A 43 -3.12 3.05 2.12
N TRP A 44 -1.97 3.71 2.27
CA TRP A 44 -0.95 3.28 3.22
C TRP A 44 -1.04 4.09 4.51
N PRO A 45 -1.04 3.40 5.67
CA PRO A 45 -0.72 4.03 6.94
C PRO A 45 0.63 4.77 6.84
N ILE A 46 0.75 5.91 7.54
CA ILE A 46 1.91 6.80 7.44
C ILE A 46 3.23 6.09 7.80
N ASP A 47 3.19 5.19 8.78
CA ASP A 47 4.30 4.33 9.20
C ASP A 47 4.78 3.43 8.06
N ILE A 48 3.86 2.84 7.28
CA ILE A 48 4.20 2.02 6.12
C ILE A 48 4.79 2.87 4.99
N GLU A 49 4.26 4.07 4.77
CA GLU A 49 4.78 5.01 3.77
C GLU A 49 6.21 5.44 4.09
N LEU A 50 6.48 5.78 5.36
CA LEU A 50 7.81 6.13 5.85
C LEU A 50 8.78 4.96 5.80
N LEU A 51 8.32 3.75 6.14
CA LEU A 51 9.16 2.55 6.07
C LEU A 51 9.53 2.23 4.62
N ALA A 52 8.58 2.31 3.69
CA ALA A 52 8.86 2.10 2.28
C ALA A 52 9.81 3.15 1.71
N GLY A 53 9.65 4.42 2.09
CA GLY A 53 10.59 5.49 1.74
C GLY A 53 12.00 5.19 2.23
N SER A 54 12.12 4.69 3.47
CA SER A 54 13.39 4.29 4.06
C SER A 54 14.04 3.13 3.30
N VAL A 55 13.26 2.11 2.91
CA VAL A 55 13.75 0.98 2.11
C VAL A 55 14.21 1.43 0.72
N ASP A 56 13.49 2.34 0.08
CA ASP A 56 13.86 2.88 -1.23
C ASP A 56 15.19 3.66 -1.15
N ALA A 57 15.33 4.53 -0.15
CA ALA A 57 16.55 5.29 0.09
C ALA A 57 17.76 4.38 0.37
N LEU A 58 17.59 3.35 1.22
CA LEU A 58 18.64 2.38 1.51
C LEU A 58 19.01 1.55 0.28
N SER A 59 18.03 1.17 -0.54
CA SER A 59 18.29 0.44 -1.79
C SER A 59 19.16 1.26 -2.73
N VAL A 60 18.86 2.55 -2.91
CA VAL A 60 19.65 3.48 -3.73
C VAL A 60 21.05 3.67 -3.14
N ALA A 61 21.16 3.90 -1.84
CA ALA A 61 22.46 4.09 -1.17
C ALA A 61 23.36 2.85 -1.26
N ASN A 62 22.77 1.64 -1.25
CA ASN A 62 23.50 0.40 -1.46
C ASN A 62 23.91 0.22 -2.92
N TRP A 63 23.03 0.58 -3.86
CA TRP A 63 23.33 0.55 -5.30
C TRP A 63 24.48 1.49 -5.66
N GLN A 64 24.49 2.72 -5.13
CA GLN A 64 25.57 3.70 -5.33
C GLN A 64 26.93 3.19 -4.87
N ARG A 65 26.96 2.34 -3.84
CA ARG A 65 28.19 1.71 -3.31
C ARG A 65 28.57 0.41 -4.03
N SER A 66 27.72 -0.06 -4.94
CA SER A 66 27.96 -1.31 -5.68
C SER A 66 28.73 -1.05 -6.98
N LYS A 67 29.37 -2.09 -7.52
CA LYS A 67 29.99 -2.05 -8.86
C LYS A 67 28.99 -1.74 -9.98
N LYS A 68 27.68 -1.84 -9.72
CA LYS A 68 26.60 -1.57 -10.68
C LYS A 68 26.22 -0.09 -10.74
N ALA A 69 26.76 0.77 -9.87
CA ALA A 69 26.48 2.20 -9.86
C ALA A 69 26.80 2.89 -11.20
N SER A 70 27.76 2.37 -11.97
CA SER A 70 28.09 2.85 -13.31
C SER A 70 27.00 2.60 -14.35
N GLN A 71 26.01 1.75 -14.06
CA GLN A 71 24.89 1.43 -14.93
C GLN A 71 23.60 2.00 -14.36
N ALA A 72 23.17 3.16 -14.85
CA ALA A 72 21.93 3.81 -14.41
C ALA A 72 20.69 2.92 -14.57
N SER A 73 20.66 2.04 -15.57
CA SER A 73 19.56 1.08 -15.80
C SER A 73 19.44 0.02 -14.70
N SER A 74 20.50 -0.19 -13.91
CA SER A 74 20.51 -1.13 -12.79
C SER A 74 20.06 -0.49 -11.47
N ALA A 75 19.74 0.81 -11.49
CA ALA A 75 19.25 1.52 -10.31
C ALA A 75 17.97 0.84 -9.77
N PRO A 76 17.87 0.66 -8.44
CA PRO A 76 16.73 0.03 -7.84
C PRO A 76 15.49 0.90 -8.09
N LYS A 77 14.41 0.24 -8.51
CA LYS A 77 13.11 0.89 -8.66
C LYS A 77 12.45 1.03 -7.29
N PRO A 78 11.87 2.19 -6.95
CA PRO A 78 11.11 2.36 -5.73
C PRO A 78 10.02 1.30 -5.58
N ILE A 79 9.68 0.96 -4.35
CA ILE A 79 8.52 0.13 -4.05
C ILE A 79 7.29 0.80 -4.66
N LYS A 80 6.57 0.05 -5.50
CA LYS A 80 5.34 0.54 -6.13
C LYS A 80 4.35 0.96 -5.04
N ARG A 81 4.11 2.28 -4.94
CA ARG A 81 3.10 2.85 -4.04
C ARG A 81 1.72 2.59 -4.63
N PRO A 82 0.68 2.43 -3.81
CA PRO A 82 -0.68 2.41 -4.29
C PRO A 82 -0.93 3.74 -5.01
N SER A 83 -1.30 3.68 -6.28
CA SER A 83 -1.83 4.85 -6.97
C SER A 83 -3.35 4.85 -6.84
N LYS A 84 -3.97 6.05 -6.83
CA LYS A 84 -5.43 6.21 -6.81
C LYS A 84 -6.10 5.40 -7.93
N THR A 85 -5.45 5.34 -9.09
CA THR A 85 -5.90 4.61 -10.28
C THR A 85 -5.84 3.09 -10.12
N GLU A 86 -4.81 2.55 -9.45
CA GLU A 86 -4.66 1.10 -9.24
C GLU A 86 -5.46 0.58 -8.06
N ALA A 87 -5.64 1.42 -7.03
CA ALA A 87 -6.46 1.11 -5.87
C ALA A 87 -7.95 0.88 -6.23
N LEU A 88 -8.47 1.66 -7.17
CA LEU A 88 -9.83 1.47 -7.71
C LEU A 88 -9.98 0.16 -8.50
N ARG A 89 -8.89 -0.46 -8.96
CA ARG A 89 -8.92 -1.75 -9.68
C ARG A 89 -8.85 -2.98 -8.77
N GLY A 90 -8.68 -2.80 -7.45
CA GLY A 90 -8.90 -3.86 -6.45
C GLY A 90 -7.80 -4.91 -6.27
N GLY A 91 -6.75 -4.97 -7.11
CA GLY A 91 -5.71 -6.02 -7.08
C GLY A 91 -4.41 -5.67 -6.34
N ALA A 92 -4.23 -4.44 -5.86
CA ALA A 92 -2.95 -3.97 -5.31
C ALA A 92 -2.49 -4.73 -4.04
N ARG A 93 -3.43 -5.23 -3.23
CA ARG A 93 -3.11 -6.00 -2.00
C ARG A 93 -2.49 -7.35 -2.34
N ASP A 94 -3.12 -8.10 -3.24
CA ASP A 94 -2.68 -9.44 -3.62
C ASP A 94 -1.29 -9.40 -4.26
N GLU A 95 -1.03 -8.35 -5.05
CA GLU A 95 0.28 -8.08 -5.66
C GLU A 95 1.38 -7.81 -4.62
N LEU A 96 1.06 -7.03 -3.58
CA LEU A 96 1.97 -6.73 -2.46
C LEU A 96 2.23 -7.96 -1.61
N GLU A 97 1.20 -8.73 -1.24
CA GLU A 97 1.35 -9.97 -0.48
C GLU A 97 2.19 -11.00 -1.26
N ALA A 98 1.93 -11.18 -2.56
CA ALA A 98 2.72 -12.06 -3.41
C ALA A 98 4.18 -11.59 -3.52
N ARG A 99 4.42 -10.27 -3.60
CA ARG A 99 5.78 -9.71 -3.60
C ARG A 99 6.49 -9.95 -2.27
N GLY A 100 5.80 -9.77 -1.14
CA GLY A 100 6.33 -10.03 0.20
C GLY A 100 6.75 -11.49 0.37
N ARG A 101 5.90 -12.45 -0.05
CA ARG A 101 6.25 -13.88 -0.05
C ARG A 101 7.48 -14.19 -0.87
N ARG A 102 7.58 -13.66 -2.09
CA ARG A 102 8.75 -13.84 -2.97
C ARG A 102 10.04 -13.29 -2.35
N LEU A 103 9.98 -12.19 -1.60
CA LEU A 103 11.15 -11.63 -0.91
C LEU A 103 11.60 -12.54 0.24
N LEU A 104 10.66 -13.03 1.06
CA LEU A 104 10.96 -13.95 2.15
C LEU A 104 11.53 -15.28 1.65
N GLU A 105 11.03 -15.77 0.52
CA GLU A 105 11.50 -17.00 -0.12
C GLU A 105 12.94 -16.86 -0.65
N ARG A 106 13.27 -15.72 -1.26
CA ARG A 106 14.66 -15.38 -1.66
C ARG A 106 15.59 -15.27 -0.46
N GLN A 107 15.11 -14.75 0.67
CA GLN A 107 15.91 -14.65 1.91
C GLN A 107 16.14 -16.01 2.58
N ARG A 108 15.20 -16.96 2.43
CA ARG A 108 15.30 -18.30 3.04
C ARG A 108 16.24 -19.26 2.32
N SER A 109 16.75 -18.92 1.15
CA SER A 109 17.57 -19.83 0.33
C SER A 109 19.03 -19.39 0.26
N ARG A 110 19.82 -19.79 1.26
CA ARG A 110 21.24 -20.10 1.07
C ARG A 110 21.51 -21.44 1.75
N PRO A 111 21.45 -22.58 1.04
CA PRO A 111 21.98 -23.80 1.60
C PRO A 111 23.47 -23.55 1.86
N VAL A 112 23.87 -23.69 3.12
CA VAL A 112 25.27 -23.74 3.52
C VAL A 112 25.79 -25.05 2.94
N GLY A 113 26.40 -24.96 1.76
CA GLY A 113 27.13 -26.08 1.18
C GLY A 113 28.34 -26.37 2.05
N VAL A 114 28.39 -27.61 2.53
CA VAL A 114 29.53 -28.29 3.17
C VAL A 114 30.70 -28.37 2.20
#